data_AF-A0A251T440-F1
#
_entry.id   AF-A0A251T440-F1
#
_cell.length_a   1.000
_cell.length_b   1.000
_cell.length_c   1.000
_cell.angle_alpha   90.00
_cell.angle_beta   90.00
_cell.angle_gamma   90.00
#
_symmetry.space_group_name_H-M   'P 1'
#
loop_
_entity.id
_entity.type
_entity.pdbx_description
1 polymer ?
#
loop_
_entity_poly.entity_id
_entity_poly.type
_entity_poly.pdbx_seq_one_letter_code
_entity_poly.pdbx_strand_id
1 'polypeptide(L)'
;MTTSTSNHGSSFHHWIFLQQADLEELMNVLTTVSEADIELLHRVSQKTIQHLSDYQQTRSVHHGIDSKKLEFELSKLLIIGDRIGSKREMECSDMQVKLIEALHVETVKSEDKISSRMANLQECVAIEPLVIGYSDGVEQALEAHRVAFNEVVMDADELRVKVLKELVDHILTPLQGVHLLVASTRLHLSIHEWGKR
;
A
#
# COMPACT_ATOMS: atom_id res chain seq x y z
N MET A 1 6.02 -5.70 38.09
CA MET A 1 6.76 -5.68 36.81
C MET A 1 5.86 -6.27 35.76
N THR A 2 5.10 -5.44 35.05
CA THR A 2 4.21 -5.85 33.95
C THR A 2 4.88 -5.47 32.64
N THR A 3 5.38 -6.46 31.93
CA THR A 3 5.87 -6.33 30.56
C THR A 3 4.67 -6.16 29.64
N SER A 4 4.27 -4.92 29.37
CA SER A 4 3.38 -4.61 28.24
C SER A 4 4.21 -4.74 26.95
N THR A 5 4.38 -5.97 26.48
CA THR A 5 4.94 -6.24 25.16
C THR A 5 3.93 -5.80 24.10
N SER A 6 4.43 -4.98 23.16
CA SER A 6 3.72 -4.27 22.12
C SER A 6 2.85 -5.18 21.23
N ASN A 7 1.52 -5.02 21.29
CA ASN A 7 0.56 -5.70 20.42
C ASN A 7 0.76 -5.36 18.91
N HIS A 8 1.42 -4.23 18.62
CA HIS A 8 1.77 -3.75 17.27
C HIS A 8 2.70 -4.71 16.49
N GLY A 9 3.61 -5.38 17.19
CA GLY A 9 4.52 -6.34 16.56
C GLY A 9 3.77 -7.56 16.03
N SER A 10 2.74 -8.02 16.74
CA SER A 10 1.96 -9.20 16.38
C SER A 10 1.15 -9.02 15.09
N SER A 11 0.47 -7.88 14.93
CA SER A 11 -0.37 -7.61 13.76
C SER A 11 0.45 -7.41 12.47
N PHE A 12 1.57 -6.70 12.55
CA PHE A 12 2.45 -6.51 11.39
C PHE A 12 3.15 -7.80 10.95
N HIS A 13 3.66 -8.60 11.89
CA HIS A 13 4.29 -9.88 11.55
C HIS A 13 3.29 -10.87 10.97
N HIS A 14 2.06 -10.86 11.48
CA HIS A 14 0.96 -11.63 10.90
C HIS A 14 0.65 -11.19 9.46
N TRP A 15 0.61 -9.88 9.19
CA TRP A 15 0.42 -9.36 7.83
C TRP A 15 1.55 -9.77 6.88
N ILE A 16 2.82 -9.67 7.32
CA ILE A 16 3.96 -10.12 6.50
C ILE A 16 3.85 -11.61 6.17
N PHE A 17 3.42 -12.43 7.13
CA PHE A 17 3.16 -13.86 6.89
C PHE A 17 2.05 -14.07 5.86
N LEU A 18 0.94 -13.33 5.95
CA LEU A 18 -0.15 -13.38 4.96
C LEU A 18 0.35 -12.98 3.57
N GLN A 19 1.16 -11.92 3.45
CA GLN A 19 1.75 -11.50 2.17
C GLN A 19 2.63 -12.59 1.54
N GLN A 20 3.39 -13.34 2.35
CA GLN A 20 4.18 -14.48 1.85
C GLN A 20 3.29 -15.62 1.35
N ALA A 21 2.27 -15.98 2.12
CA ALA A 21 1.32 -17.02 1.74
C ALA A 21 0.52 -16.65 0.48
N ASP A 22 0.06 -15.40 0.37
CA ASP A 22 -0.64 -14.90 -0.81
C ASP A 22 0.28 -14.91 -2.04
N LEU A 23 1.56 -14.55 -1.88
CA LEU A 23 2.53 -14.61 -2.99
C LEU A 23 2.72 -16.04 -3.50
N GLU A 24 2.84 -17.01 -2.60
CA GLU A 24 2.96 -18.43 -2.98
C GLU A 24 1.70 -18.91 -3.73
N GLU A 25 0.52 -18.55 -3.24
CA GLU A 25 -0.75 -18.90 -3.89
C GLU A 25 -0.88 -18.27 -5.28
N LEU A 26 -0.61 -16.97 -5.42
CA LEU A 26 -0.66 -16.26 -6.69
C LEU A 26 0.33 -16.85 -7.70
N MET A 27 1.57 -17.15 -7.28
CA MET A 27 2.58 -17.80 -8.13
C MET A 27 2.18 -19.22 -8.53
N ASN A 28 1.56 -19.98 -7.62
CA ASN A 28 1.06 -21.31 -7.93
C ASN A 28 -0.07 -21.25 -8.97
N VAL A 29 -1.01 -20.30 -8.83
CA VAL A 29 -2.08 -20.08 -9.82
C VAL A 29 -1.50 -19.77 -11.20
N LEU A 30 -0.49 -18.89 -11.28
CA LEU A 30 0.16 -18.56 -12.56
C LEU A 30 0.92 -19.73 -13.21
N THR A 31 1.31 -20.76 -12.45
CA THR A 31 2.09 -21.90 -12.96
C THR A 31 1.27 -23.16 -13.22
N THR A 32 0.11 -23.30 -12.56
CA THR A 32 -0.68 -24.55 -12.58
C THR A 32 -2.04 -24.41 -13.25
N VAL A 33 -2.57 -23.20 -13.38
CA VAL A 33 -3.95 -22.98 -13.79
C VAL A 33 -4.00 -22.56 -15.26
N SER A 34 -4.92 -23.17 -16.01
CA SER A 34 -5.25 -22.71 -17.37
C SER A 34 -5.82 -21.30 -17.30
N GLU A 35 -5.39 -20.42 -18.19
CA GLU A 35 -5.82 -19.01 -18.28
C GLU A 35 -7.36 -18.83 -18.38
N ALA A 36 -8.09 -19.91 -18.64
CA ALA A 36 -9.55 -19.97 -18.68
C ALA A 36 -10.24 -20.01 -17.29
N ASP A 37 -9.55 -20.29 -16.18
CA ASP A 37 -10.16 -20.33 -14.84
C ASP A 37 -10.23 -18.92 -14.22
N ILE A 38 -11.06 -18.09 -14.85
CA ILE A 38 -11.29 -16.68 -14.46
C ILE A 38 -11.82 -16.57 -13.03
N GLU A 39 -12.64 -17.53 -12.58
CA GLU A 39 -13.21 -17.54 -11.24
C GLU A 39 -12.13 -17.74 -10.18
N LEU A 40 -11.17 -18.63 -10.41
CA LEU A 40 -10.03 -18.80 -9.52
C LEU A 40 -9.13 -17.55 -9.51
N LEU A 41 -8.80 -16.99 -10.68
CA LEU A 41 -8.00 -15.76 -10.80
C LEU A 41 -8.62 -14.58 -10.06
N HIS A 42 -9.93 -14.39 -10.21
CA HIS A 42 -10.66 -13.33 -9.52
C HIS A 42 -10.66 -13.58 -8.00
N ARG A 43 -10.96 -14.80 -7.56
CA ARG A 43 -11.01 -15.16 -6.13
C ARG A 43 -9.68 -14.93 -5.42
N VAL A 44 -8.56 -15.37 -6.00
CA VAL A 44 -7.24 -15.14 -5.37
C VAL A 44 -6.88 -13.65 -5.36
N SER A 45 -7.25 -12.92 -6.41
CA SER A 45 -7.05 -11.47 -6.46
C SER A 45 -7.82 -10.73 -5.37
N GLN A 46 -9.12 -11.04 -5.21
CA GLN A 46 -9.96 -10.44 -4.18
C GLN A 46 -9.46 -10.76 -2.78
N LYS A 47 -9.02 -12.00 -2.53
CA LYS A 47 -8.44 -12.40 -1.26
C LYS A 47 -7.21 -11.54 -0.91
N THR A 48 -6.27 -11.38 -1.84
CA THR A 48 -5.06 -10.56 -1.60
C THR A 48 -5.40 -9.10 -1.36
N ILE A 49 -6.32 -8.52 -2.13
CA ILE A 49 -6.78 -7.14 -1.94
C ILE A 49 -7.48 -6.98 -0.58
N GLN A 50 -8.26 -7.99 -0.16
CA GLN A 50 -8.94 -7.98 1.14
C GLN A 50 -7.93 -8.00 2.29
N HIS A 51 -6.92 -8.88 2.26
CA HIS A 51 -5.87 -8.91 3.28
C HIS A 51 -5.12 -7.57 3.41
N LEU A 52 -4.89 -6.87 2.28
CA LEU A 52 -4.32 -5.52 2.30
C LEU A 52 -5.25 -4.52 2.98
N SER A 53 -6.54 -4.54 2.63
CA SER A 53 -7.55 -3.67 3.25
C SER A 53 -7.67 -3.91 4.75
N ASP A 54 -7.67 -5.18 5.18
CA ASP A 54 -7.80 -5.57 6.59
C ASP A 54 -6.59 -5.11 7.41
N TYR A 55 -5.39 -5.21 6.85
CA TYR A 55 -4.18 -4.71 7.50
C TYR A 55 -4.19 -3.19 7.65
N GLN A 56 -4.57 -2.45 6.61
CA GLN A 56 -4.67 -0.99 6.66
C GLN A 56 -5.69 -0.54 7.73
N GLN A 57 -6.84 -1.22 7.81
CA GLN A 57 -7.82 -0.97 8.85
C GLN A 57 -7.28 -1.31 10.25
N THR A 58 -6.58 -2.43 10.41
CA THR A 58 -5.99 -2.84 11.69
C THR A 58 -4.89 -1.87 12.14
N ARG A 59 -4.12 -1.34 11.19
CA ARG A 59 -3.08 -0.33 11.40
C ARG A 59 -3.67 1.01 11.83
N SER A 60 -4.82 1.41 11.28
CA SER A 60 -5.57 2.61 11.72
C SER A 60 -5.96 2.54 13.21
N VAL A 61 -6.30 1.34 13.71
CA VAL A 61 -6.72 1.10 15.10
C VAL A 61 -5.54 1.05 16.08
N HIS A 62 -4.31 0.83 15.61
CA HIS A 62 -3.11 0.64 16.43
C HIS A 62 -2.10 1.76 16.20
N HIS A 63 -2.12 2.75 17.10
CA HIS A 63 -1.34 3.99 17.03
C HIS A 63 0.16 3.83 16.72
N GLY A 64 0.65 4.66 15.79
CA GLY A 64 2.05 5.05 15.68
C GLY A 64 2.79 4.36 14.54
N ILE A 65 2.79 4.98 13.36
CA ILE A 65 3.84 4.72 12.36
C ILE A 65 4.92 5.78 12.53
N ASP A 66 6.11 5.33 12.89
CA ASP A 66 7.35 6.07 12.67
C ASP A 66 7.57 6.17 11.14
N SER A 67 7.02 7.24 10.56
CA SER A 67 7.20 7.57 9.14
C SER A 67 8.59 8.15 8.93
N LYS A 68 9.58 7.27 8.84
CA LYS A 68 10.81 7.58 8.14
C LYS A 68 11.10 6.48 7.13
N LYS A 69 11.26 6.92 5.87
CA LYS A 69 11.98 6.24 4.78
C LYS A 69 11.13 5.38 3.84
N LEU A 70 10.34 6.02 2.98
CA LEU A 70 9.73 5.38 1.80
C LEU A 70 9.82 6.21 0.50
N GLU A 71 10.72 7.20 0.42
CA GLU A 71 10.89 8.02 -0.81
C GLU A 71 12.14 7.67 -1.62
N PHE A 72 12.87 6.62 -1.25
CA PHE A 72 14.05 6.21 -2.00
C PHE A 72 13.79 4.84 -2.61
N GLU A 73 13.82 4.77 -3.95
CA GLU A 73 13.92 3.54 -4.77
C GLU A 73 12.62 2.90 -5.32
N LEU A 74 11.52 3.65 -5.50
CA LEU A 74 10.46 3.21 -6.43
C LEU A 74 10.98 3.02 -7.87
N SER A 75 12.05 3.73 -8.24
CA SER A 75 12.70 3.64 -9.55
C SER A 75 13.39 2.30 -9.82
N LYS A 76 13.72 1.51 -8.79
CA LYS A 76 14.36 0.18 -8.97
C LYS A 76 13.35 -0.95 -9.21
N LEU A 77 12.08 -0.76 -8.86
CA LEU A 77 11.09 -1.84 -8.87
C LEU A 77 10.30 -1.93 -10.17
N LEU A 78 10.26 -0.85 -10.95
CA LEU A 78 9.89 -0.86 -12.37
C LEU A 78 10.82 -1.72 -13.25
N ILE A 79 11.96 -2.18 -12.72
CA ILE A 79 12.92 -3.05 -13.42
C ILE A 79 12.57 -4.55 -13.27
N ILE A 80 11.63 -4.94 -12.39
CA ILE A 80 11.23 -6.36 -12.21
C ILE A 80 10.37 -6.90 -13.37
N GLY A 81 9.93 -6.04 -14.30
CA GLY A 81 9.22 -6.43 -15.51
C GLY A 81 9.99 -7.41 -16.42
N ASP A 82 11.30 -7.58 -16.21
CA ASP A 82 12.18 -8.33 -17.13
C ASP A 82 12.23 -9.86 -16.87
N ARG A 83 11.41 -10.41 -15.97
CA ARG A 83 11.43 -11.87 -15.63
C ARG A 83 10.09 -12.60 -15.69
N ILE A 84 9.04 -11.97 -16.19
CA ILE A 84 7.78 -12.67 -16.52
C ILE A 84 7.79 -12.84 -18.03
N GLY A 85 7.83 -14.09 -18.49
CA GLY A 85 8.12 -14.46 -19.87
C GLY A 85 7.37 -13.65 -20.92
N SER A 86 8.06 -13.41 -22.04
CA SER A 86 7.63 -12.64 -23.21
C SER A 86 6.37 -13.22 -23.88
N LYS A 87 5.20 -13.01 -23.28
CA LYS A 87 3.89 -13.38 -23.84
C LYS A 87 3.10 -12.08 -24.08
N ARG A 88 2.71 -11.85 -25.33
CA ARG A 88 1.92 -10.68 -25.79
C ARG A 88 0.60 -10.45 -25.05
N GLU A 89 0.15 -11.42 -24.26
CA GLU A 89 -1.05 -11.34 -23.42
C GLU A 89 -0.87 -10.50 -22.15
N MET A 90 0.38 -10.19 -21.77
CA MET A 90 0.70 -9.26 -20.69
C MET A 90 0.60 -7.79 -21.13
N GLU A 91 0.57 -7.51 -22.44
CA GLU A 91 0.47 -6.16 -22.96
C GLU A 91 -0.92 -5.58 -22.68
N CYS A 92 -0.97 -4.35 -22.16
CA CYS A 92 -2.23 -3.62 -22.04
C CYS A 92 -2.73 -3.25 -23.43
N SER A 93 -4.00 -3.52 -23.70
CA SER A 93 -4.65 -3.02 -24.92
C SER A 93 -4.72 -1.49 -24.93
N ASP A 94 -4.85 -0.87 -26.11
CA ASP A 94 -5.01 0.58 -26.26
C ASP A 94 -6.16 1.15 -25.39
N MET A 95 -7.23 0.36 -25.21
CA MET A 95 -8.34 0.74 -24.33
C MET A 95 -7.91 0.74 -22.86
N GLN A 96 -7.20 -0.30 -22.43
CA GLN A 96 -6.68 -0.38 -21.06
C GLN A 96 -5.69 0.75 -20.79
N VAL A 97 -4.78 1.07 -21.71
CA VAL A 97 -3.85 2.20 -21.57
C VAL A 97 -4.61 3.51 -21.35
N LYS A 98 -5.65 3.79 -22.14
CA LYS A 98 -6.48 5.01 -21.95
C LYS A 98 -7.19 5.05 -20.61
N LEU A 99 -7.70 3.91 -20.14
CA LEU A 99 -8.35 3.81 -18.82
C LEU A 99 -7.34 3.98 -17.68
N ILE A 100 -6.13 3.42 -17.82
CA ILE A 100 -5.02 3.59 -16.87
C ILE A 100 -4.57 5.05 -16.83
N GLU A 101 -4.44 5.71 -17.98
CA GLU A 101 -4.09 7.14 -18.04
C GLU A 101 -5.15 8.00 -17.35
N ALA A 102 -6.44 7.75 -17.61
CA ALA A 102 -7.53 8.45 -16.94
C ALA A 102 -7.52 8.24 -15.43
N LEU A 103 -7.33 6.98 -14.99
CA LEU A 103 -7.20 6.64 -13.56
C LEU A 103 -5.97 7.33 -12.94
N HIS A 104 -4.84 7.33 -13.63
CA HIS A 104 -3.61 7.96 -13.15
C HIS A 104 -3.77 9.47 -12.94
N VAL A 105 -4.43 10.18 -13.87
CA VAL A 105 -4.72 11.61 -13.71
C VAL A 105 -5.55 11.88 -12.45
N GLU A 106 -6.54 11.03 -12.14
CA GLU A 106 -7.36 11.19 -10.93
C GLU A 106 -6.60 10.81 -9.65
N THR A 107 -5.75 9.78 -9.72
CA THR A 107 -4.85 9.39 -8.63
C THR A 107 -3.91 10.53 -8.28
N VAL A 108 -3.23 11.12 -9.26
CA VAL A 108 -2.29 12.24 -9.04
C VAL A 108 -3.00 13.43 -8.39
N LYS A 109 -4.20 13.80 -8.85
CA LYS A 109 -4.99 14.86 -8.20
C LYS A 109 -5.33 14.56 -6.74
N SER A 110 -5.55 13.29 -6.42
CA SER A 110 -5.84 12.86 -5.05
C SER A 110 -4.58 12.84 -4.20
N GLU A 111 -3.46 12.37 -4.74
CA GLU A 111 -2.13 12.42 -4.13
C GLU A 111 -1.69 13.87 -3.85
N ASP A 112 -1.93 14.81 -4.76
CA ASP A 112 -1.64 16.24 -4.57
C ASP A 112 -2.41 16.82 -3.37
N LYS A 113 -3.68 16.42 -3.19
CA LYS A 113 -4.49 16.84 -2.03
C LYS A 113 -3.95 16.26 -0.72
N ILE A 114 -3.58 14.99 -0.71
CA ILE A 114 -2.98 14.31 0.45
C ILE A 114 -1.64 14.96 0.80
N SER A 115 -0.80 15.21 -0.20
CA SER A 115 0.52 15.83 -0.05
C SER A 115 0.41 17.26 0.46
N SER A 116 -0.54 18.04 -0.05
CA SER A 116 -0.81 19.40 0.44
C SER A 116 -1.25 19.38 1.91
N ARG A 117 -2.11 18.43 2.30
CA ARG A 117 -2.51 18.25 3.70
C ARG A 117 -1.34 17.85 4.59
N MET A 118 -0.50 16.91 4.14
CA MET A 118 0.73 16.50 4.83
C MET A 118 1.67 17.70 5.06
N ALA A 119 1.90 18.52 4.03
CA ALA A 119 2.76 19.69 4.09
C ALA A 119 2.22 20.75 5.07
N ASN A 120 0.92 21.04 5.03
CA ASN A 120 0.28 21.97 5.97
C ASN A 120 0.39 21.49 7.42
N LEU A 121 0.20 20.18 7.67
CA LEU A 121 0.39 19.62 9.00
C LEU A 121 1.84 19.74 9.46
N GLN A 122 2.80 19.44 8.59
CA GLN A 122 4.24 19.57 8.90
C GLN A 122 4.64 21.03 9.21
N GLU A 123 4.04 22.01 8.52
CA GLU A 123 4.24 23.43 8.80
C GLU A 123 3.73 23.81 10.21
N CYS A 124 2.53 23.38 10.59
CA CYS A 124 1.96 23.69 11.90
C CYS A 124 2.81 23.15 13.07
N VAL A 125 3.30 21.90 12.98
CA VAL A 125 4.12 21.31 14.05
C VAL A 125 5.50 21.95 14.19
N ALA A 126 6.04 22.51 13.12
CA ALA A 126 7.28 23.28 13.21
C ALA A 126 7.09 24.61 13.97
N ILE A 127 5.88 25.17 13.97
CA ILE A 127 5.57 26.50 14.52
C ILE A 127 5.02 26.42 15.94
N GLU A 128 4.13 25.47 16.23
CA GLU A 128 3.41 25.38 17.51
C GLU A 128 4.31 25.32 18.76
N PRO A 129 5.41 24.52 18.80
CA PRO A 129 6.32 24.49 19.95
C PRO A 129 7.04 25.83 20.21
N LEU A 130 7.25 26.65 19.17
CA LEU A 130 7.84 27.98 19.31
C LEU A 130 6.85 28.98 19.92
N VAL A 131 5.55 28.75 19.75
CA VAL A 131 4.47 29.63 20.21
C VAL A 131 3.98 29.28 21.61
N ILE A 132 3.88 27.99 21.93
CA ILE A 132 3.23 27.50 23.16
C ILE A 132 4.22 27.38 24.34
N GLY A 133 5.53 27.37 24.07
CA GLY A 133 6.57 27.16 25.08
C GLY A 133 6.56 25.74 25.67
N TYR A 134 7.62 25.34 26.39
CA TYR A 134 7.76 23.98 26.95
C TYR A 134 6.80 23.75 28.14
N SER A 135 5.55 23.38 27.87
CA SER A 135 4.51 23.08 28.87
C SER A 135 3.61 21.91 28.44
N ASP A 136 2.63 21.55 29.28
CA ASP A 136 1.58 20.53 29.04
C ASP A 136 0.80 20.73 27.73
N GLY A 137 0.75 21.98 27.22
CA GLY A 137 0.14 22.29 25.91
C GLY A 137 0.89 21.70 24.71
N VAL A 138 2.18 21.38 24.85
CA VAL A 138 2.98 20.76 23.77
C VAL A 138 2.61 19.30 23.58
N GLU A 139 2.39 18.56 24.67
CA GLU A 139 1.98 17.15 24.61
C GLU A 139 0.60 17.02 23.95
N GLN A 140 -0.34 17.91 24.33
CA GLN A 140 -1.68 17.94 23.73
C GLN A 140 -1.65 18.31 22.23
N ALA A 141 -0.82 19.29 21.85
CA ALA A 141 -0.63 19.67 20.46
C ALA A 141 0.00 18.53 19.64
N LEU A 142 1.00 17.84 20.20
CA LEU A 142 1.67 16.70 19.56
C LEU A 142 0.71 15.52 19.37
N GLU A 143 -0.15 15.24 20.34
CA GLU A 143 -1.15 14.18 20.23
C GLU A 143 -2.21 14.52 19.18
N ALA A 144 -2.71 15.77 19.15
CA ALA A 144 -3.64 16.23 18.11
C ALA A 144 -3.01 16.11 16.71
N HIS A 145 -1.72 16.42 16.59
CA HIS A 145 -0.99 16.27 15.34
C HIS A 145 -0.77 14.82 14.92
N ARG A 146 -0.45 13.95 15.88
CA ARG A 146 -0.32 12.50 15.65
C ARG A 146 -1.63 11.92 15.09
N VAL A 147 -2.78 12.35 15.62
CA VAL A 147 -4.09 11.98 15.08
C VAL A 147 -4.26 12.50 13.65
N ALA A 148 -3.96 13.76 13.39
CA ALA A 148 -4.08 14.35 12.06
C ALA A 148 -3.15 13.69 11.01
N PHE A 149 -1.92 13.32 11.38
CA PHE A 149 -1.05 12.55 10.51
C PHE A 149 -1.57 11.15 10.23
N ASN A 150 -2.15 10.49 11.24
CA ASN A 150 -2.76 9.18 11.06
C ASN A 150 -3.89 9.24 10.03
N GLU A 151 -4.72 10.30 10.06
CA GLU A 151 -5.77 10.51 9.06
C GLU A 151 -5.19 10.65 7.65
N VAL A 152 -4.14 11.45 7.45
CA VAL A 152 -3.49 11.58 6.13
C VAL A 152 -2.92 10.26 5.63
N VAL A 153 -2.36 9.45 6.53
CA VAL A 153 -1.85 8.11 6.21
C VAL A 153 -2.99 7.15 5.84
N MET A 154 -4.13 7.24 6.53
CA MET A 154 -5.33 6.47 6.20
C MET A 154 -5.92 6.87 4.83
N ASP A 155 -5.95 8.17 4.51
CA ASP A 155 -6.40 8.65 3.20
C ASP A 155 -5.50 8.10 2.07
N ALA A 156 -4.19 8.03 2.33
CA ALA A 156 -3.24 7.42 1.39
C ALA A 156 -3.43 5.90 1.26
N ASP A 157 -3.77 5.21 2.35
CA ASP A 157 -4.11 3.78 2.34
C ASP A 157 -5.35 3.49 1.51
N GLU A 158 -6.41 4.25 1.77
CA GLU A 158 -7.68 4.14 1.05
C GLU A 158 -7.49 4.41 -0.44
N LEU A 159 -6.73 5.46 -0.80
CA LEU A 159 -6.41 5.75 -2.19
C LEU A 159 -5.66 4.59 -2.85
N ARG A 160 -4.68 3.99 -2.16
CA ARG A 160 -3.92 2.83 -2.68
C ARG A 160 -4.81 1.62 -2.94
N VAL A 161 -5.72 1.28 -2.01
CA VAL A 161 -6.67 0.16 -2.21
C VAL A 161 -7.67 0.48 -3.31
N LYS A 162 -8.18 1.70 -3.38
CA LYS A 162 -9.09 2.14 -4.44
C LYS A 162 -8.46 1.97 -5.82
N VAL A 163 -7.24 2.49 -6.01
CA VAL A 163 -6.53 2.37 -7.30
C VAL A 163 -6.29 0.91 -7.66
N LEU A 164 -5.89 0.09 -6.68
CA LEU A 164 -5.66 -1.34 -6.92
C LEU A 164 -6.95 -2.07 -7.34
N LYS A 165 -8.09 -1.77 -6.70
CA LYS A 165 -9.40 -2.32 -7.08
C LYS A 165 -9.82 -1.87 -8.48
N GLU A 166 -9.73 -0.58 -8.80
CA GLU A 166 -10.06 -0.07 -10.14
C GLU A 166 -9.22 -0.75 -11.22
N LEU A 167 -7.92 -0.94 -10.97
CA LEU A 167 -7.05 -1.66 -11.89
C LEU A 167 -7.45 -3.13 -12.05
N VAL A 168 -7.60 -3.87 -10.94
CA VAL A 168 -7.78 -5.34 -10.97
C VAL A 168 -9.21 -5.74 -11.35
N ASP A 169 -10.22 -4.96 -10.95
CA ASP A 169 -11.63 -5.34 -11.09
C ASP A 169 -12.26 -4.79 -12.38
N HIS A 170 -11.73 -3.70 -12.94
CA HIS A 170 -12.41 -2.95 -14.01
C HIS A 170 -11.56 -2.72 -15.26
N ILE A 171 -10.24 -2.66 -15.13
CA ILE A 171 -9.35 -2.32 -16.25
C ILE A 171 -8.60 -3.55 -16.78
N LEU A 172 -7.94 -4.29 -15.90
CA LEU A 172 -7.08 -5.41 -16.27
C LEU A 172 -7.88 -6.67 -16.53
N THR A 173 -7.33 -7.57 -17.35
CA THR A 173 -7.85 -8.93 -17.39
C THR A 173 -7.53 -9.64 -16.06
N PRO A 174 -8.29 -10.67 -15.66
CA PRO A 174 -8.03 -11.39 -14.41
C PRO A 174 -6.60 -11.92 -14.29
N LEU A 175 -6.01 -12.37 -15.41
CA LEU A 175 -4.63 -12.84 -15.46
C LEU A 175 -3.64 -11.69 -15.24
N GLN A 176 -3.84 -10.55 -15.91
CA GLN A 176 -3.04 -9.34 -15.71
C GLN A 176 -3.14 -8.83 -14.26
N GLY A 177 -4.32 -8.89 -13.64
CA GLY A 177 -4.55 -8.56 -12.25
C GLY A 177 -3.71 -9.42 -11.29
N VAL A 178 -3.73 -10.74 -11.47
CA VAL A 178 -2.89 -11.67 -10.68
C VAL A 178 -1.40 -11.37 -10.85
N HIS A 179 -0.96 -11.09 -12.08
CA HIS A 179 0.43 -10.69 -12.34
C HIS A 179 0.83 -9.38 -11.64
N LEU A 180 -0.03 -8.37 -11.69
CA LEU A 180 0.17 -7.11 -10.97
C LEU A 180 0.30 -7.36 -9.47
N LEU A 181 -0.56 -8.20 -8.90
CA LEU A 181 -0.55 -8.53 -7.47
C LEU A 181 0.73 -9.28 -7.07
N VAL A 182 1.21 -10.22 -7.88
CA VAL A 182 2.52 -10.87 -7.65
C VAL A 182 3.65 -9.83 -7.60
N ALA A 183 3.68 -8.91 -8.57
CA ALA A 183 4.70 -7.87 -8.62
C ALA A 183 4.63 -6.94 -7.40
N SER A 184 3.41 -6.50 -7.04
CA SER A 184 3.14 -5.63 -5.90
C SER A 184 3.53 -6.29 -4.55
N THR A 185 3.13 -7.54 -4.33
CA THR A 185 3.47 -8.29 -3.10
C THR A 185 4.97 -8.53 -2.99
N ARG A 186 5.65 -8.87 -4.09
CA ARG A 186 7.12 -9.00 -4.11
C ARG A 186 7.82 -7.68 -3.78
N LEU A 187 7.32 -6.59 -4.34
CA LEU A 187 7.79 -5.23 -4.07
C LEU A 187 7.67 -4.91 -2.57
N HIS A 188 6.50 -5.10 -1.98
CA HIS A 188 6.27 -4.85 -0.55
C HIS A 188 7.18 -5.68 0.35
N LEU A 189 7.30 -6.99 0.09
CA LEU A 189 8.18 -7.87 0.85
C LEU A 189 9.66 -7.44 0.71
N SER A 190 10.08 -7.00 -0.48
CA SER A 190 11.45 -6.53 -0.71
C SER A 190 11.76 -5.24 0.05
N ILE A 191 10.81 -4.29 0.07
CA ILE A 191 10.94 -3.05 0.86
C ILE A 191 11.03 -3.37 2.36
N HIS A 192 10.20 -4.29 2.85
CA HIS A 192 10.23 -4.74 4.24
C HIS A 192 11.60 -5.35 4.61
N GLU A 193 12.11 -6.28 3.81
CA GLU A 193 13.42 -6.89 4.04
C GLU A 193 14.57 -5.86 3.97
N TRP A 194 14.41 -4.81 3.16
CA TRP A 194 15.37 -3.71 3.16
C TRP A 194 15.30 -2.89 4.45
N GLY A 195 14.10 -2.57 4.95
CA GLY A 195 13.92 -1.82 6.20
C GLY A 195 14.44 -2.53 7.46
N LYS A 196 14.66 -3.86 7.41
CA LYS A 196 15.31 -4.62 8.48
C LYS A 196 16.83 -4.45 8.55
N ARG A 197 17.45 -3.85 7.53
CA ARG A 197 18.92 -3.65 7.45
C ARG A 197 19.32 -2.30 8.00
#